data_AF-A0A1S8XZ83-F1
#
_entry.id   AF-A0A1S8XZ83-F1
#
_cell.length_a   1.000
_cell.length_b   1.000
_cell.length_c   1.000
_cell.angle_alpha   90.00
_cell.angle_beta   90.00
_cell.angle_gamma   90.00
#
_symmetry.space_group_name_H-M   'P 1'
#
loop_
_entity.id
_entity.type
_entity.pdbx_description
1 polymer ?
#
loop_
_entity_poly.entity_id
_entity_poly.type
_entity_poly.pdbx_seq_one_letter_code
_entity_poly.pdbx_strand_id
1 'polypeptide(L)'
;MGFYLRTSLKAGPFRFNLSPAGVGVSAGVPGFRVGTGPRGNYVRVAGLGTTYFGGRAPTPTFPGSPPSMLPATRNDGIVMQELSGTPVQQLVAAHPSDLIGQIQTAAQRHLLWPWAAAAVALLALISAPFGLLLLVPGLPAVWWLRQRDLARRSVVVFYQVDDVPAVNYERFTTSSSFVSRVQRVWHVEAEGALNTPYQRKVNAGAAALNRRSPASVDLVGPPMLVTNIAVPSLHGRDRSLYFLPDRVIVRHGHRYAGLPYAAVNAHAQAQRFIESDTPPTDAECVGTTWQYTNKSGGPDRRFKNNRQLPVMLYGRLTVTSPDGLLMVWDFSRPDVAAALAEAIGRMR
;
A
#
# COMPACT_ATOMS: atom_id res chain seq x y z
N MET A 1 23.45 3.47 -6.02
CA MET A 1 23.15 2.55 -4.88
C MET A 1 22.01 1.70 -5.37
N GLY A 2 22.27 0.43 -5.71
CA GLY A 2 21.25 -0.42 -6.33
C GLY A 2 20.06 -0.66 -5.40
N PHE A 3 18.90 -0.97 -5.98
CA PHE A 3 17.65 -1.25 -5.25
C PHE A 3 17.67 -2.56 -4.44
N TYR A 4 18.74 -3.35 -4.55
CA TYR A 4 18.94 -4.54 -3.75
C TYR A 4 19.34 -4.16 -2.32
N LEU A 5 18.47 -4.48 -1.36
CA LEU A 5 18.66 -4.17 0.06
C LEU A 5 19.54 -5.19 0.78
N ARG A 6 19.49 -6.46 0.37
CA ARG A 6 20.14 -7.56 1.09
C ARG A 6 20.26 -8.82 0.24
N THR A 7 21.35 -9.54 0.42
CA THR A 7 21.62 -10.83 -0.24
C THR A 7 20.96 -12.02 0.45
N SER A 8 20.53 -11.87 1.71
CA SER A 8 19.85 -12.90 2.49
C SER A 8 18.54 -12.40 3.10
N LEU A 9 17.52 -13.27 3.13
CA LEU A 9 16.19 -12.97 3.68
C LEU A 9 15.92 -13.81 4.93
N LYS A 10 15.23 -13.23 5.90
CA LYS A 10 14.79 -13.93 7.12
C LYS A 10 13.27 -13.92 7.19
N ALA A 11 12.67 -15.09 7.39
CA ALA A 11 11.24 -15.24 7.68
C ALA A 11 11.06 -16.23 8.84
N GLY A 12 10.75 -15.69 10.02
CA GLY A 12 10.72 -16.49 11.27
C GLY A 12 12.09 -17.09 11.60
N PRO A 13 12.18 -18.40 11.90
CA PRO A 13 13.45 -19.06 12.23
C PRO A 13 14.28 -19.42 10.98
N PHE A 14 13.77 -19.16 9.78
CA PHE A 14 14.38 -19.56 8.52
C PHE A 14 15.16 -18.41 7.88
N ARG A 15 16.39 -18.71 7.46
CA ARG A 15 17.22 -17.87 6.59
C ARG A 15 17.20 -18.43 5.17
N PHE A 16 16.93 -17.55 4.22
CA PHE A 16 16.89 -17.87 2.80
C PHE A 16 18.06 -17.16 2.12
N ASN A 17 18.79 -17.88 1.28
CA ASN A 17 19.88 -17.34 0.48
C ASN A 17 19.62 -17.59 -1.01
N LEU A 18 20.10 -16.66 -1.84
CA LEU A 18 20.19 -16.85 -3.29
C LEU A 18 21.34 -17.81 -3.61
N SER A 19 21.07 -18.82 -4.43
CA SER A 19 22.08 -19.64 -5.09
C SER A 19 21.85 -19.61 -6.61
N PRO A 20 22.88 -19.90 -7.44
CA PRO A 20 22.73 -19.98 -8.90
C PRO A 20 21.66 -20.98 -9.37
N ALA A 21 21.26 -21.93 -8.52
CA ALA A 21 20.26 -22.96 -8.80
C ALA A 21 18.87 -22.68 -8.19
N GLY A 22 18.67 -21.53 -7.52
CA GLY A 22 17.39 -21.14 -6.89
C GLY A 22 17.50 -20.71 -5.43
N VAL A 23 16.35 -20.68 -4.73
CA VAL A 23 16.25 -20.23 -3.32
C VAL A 23 16.54 -21.38 -2.36
N GLY A 24 17.65 -21.29 -1.63
CA GLY A 24 18.00 -22.24 -0.57
C GLY A 24 17.41 -21.82 0.79
N VAL A 25 16.81 -22.76 1.53
CA VAL A 25 16.30 -22.52 2.90
C VAL A 25 17.23 -23.17 3.92
N SER A 26 17.62 -22.41 4.92
CA SER A 26 18.32 -22.91 6.09
C SER A 26 17.55 -22.54 7.36
N ALA A 27 17.22 -23.54 8.18
CA ALA A 27 16.75 -23.34 9.55
C ALA A 27 17.93 -23.66 10.48
N GLY A 28 18.24 -22.79 11.45
CA GLY A 28 19.36 -23.11 12.35
C GLY A 28 19.60 -22.16 13.51
N VAL A 29 19.61 -22.75 14.71
CA VAL A 29 20.38 -22.32 15.89
C VAL A 29 21.88 -22.35 15.52
N PRO A 30 22.75 -21.48 16.05
CA PRO A 30 24.19 -21.54 15.76
C PRO A 30 24.73 -22.97 15.92
N GLY A 31 25.25 -23.56 14.85
CA GLY A 31 25.85 -24.92 14.86
C GLY A 31 25.02 -26.04 14.21
N PHE A 32 23.74 -25.84 13.86
CA PHE A 32 22.91 -26.89 13.23
C PHE A 32 22.25 -26.36 11.95
N ARG A 33 22.52 -26.99 10.79
CA ARG A 33 21.94 -26.63 9.49
C ARG A 33 21.16 -27.82 8.92
N VAL A 34 19.84 -27.69 8.80
CA VAL A 34 19.02 -28.64 8.02
C VAL A 34 18.54 -27.91 6.77
N GLY A 35 19.05 -28.33 5.61
CA GLY A 35 18.58 -27.86 4.31
C GLY A 35 17.32 -28.63 3.91
N THR A 36 16.19 -27.93 3.80
CA THR A 36 15.01 -28.47 3.12
C THR A 36 14.93 -27.81 1.75
N GLY A 37 14.61 -28.58 0.70
CA GLY A 37 14.60 -28.14 -0.70
C GLY A 37 13.80 -26.86 -0.99
N PRO A 38 13.77 -26.41 -2.26
CA PRO A 38 13.41 -25.04 -2.65
C PRO A 38 12.02 -24.66 -2.14
N ARG A 39 11.99 -23.84 -1.10
CA ARG A 39 10.78 -23.20 -0.57
C ARG A 39 11.01 -21.69 -0.66
N GLY A 40 10.40 -21.07 -1.65
CA GLY A 40 10.50 -19.64 -1.92
C GLY A 40 10.16 -19.36 -3.38
N ASN A 41 9.51 -18.24 -3.65
CA ASN A 41 9.22 -17.85 -5.03
C ASN A 41 10.44 -17.13 -5.58
N TYR A 42 10.87 -17.50 -6.78
CA TYR A 42 11.95 -16.84 -7.49
C TYR A 42 11.41 -16.21 -8.77
N VAL A 43 11.61 -14.91 -8.92
CA VAL A 43 11.12 -14.14 -10.06
C VAL A 43 12.33 -13.54 -10.75
N ARG A 44 12.57 -13.98 -11.99
CA ARG A 44 13.54 -13.34 -12.88
C ARG A 44 12.82 -12.38 -13.81
N VAL A 45 13.28 -11.15 -13.87
CA VAL A 45 12.77 -10.09 -14.76
C VAL A 45 13.92 -9.64 -15.64
N ALA A 46 13.85 -9.92 -16.94
CA ALA A 46 14.86 -9.53 -17.92
C ALA A 46 14.19 -8.96 -19.18
N GLY A 47 14.98 -8.42 -20.11
CA GLY A 47 14.45 -7.81 -21.34
C GLY A 47 13.59 -8.76 -22.21
N LEU A 48 13.75 -10.08 -22.06
CA LEU A 48 13.00 -11.12 -22.78
C LEU A 48 11.67 -11.52 -22.08
N GLY A 49 11.39 -11.01 -20.88
CA GLY A 49 10.15 -11.30 -20.13
C GLY A 49 10.37 -11.64 -18.65
N THR A 50 9.29 -12.03 -17.99
CA THR A 50 9.30 -12.44 -16.57
C THR A 50 9.14 -13.96 -16.44
N THR A 51 10.01 -14.59 -15.65
CA THR A 51 9.99 -16.05 -15.42
C THR A 51 9.81 -16.35 -13.94
N TYR A 52 8.84 -17.22 -13.62
CA TYR A 52 8.51 -17.63 -12.26
C TYR A 52 9.02 -19.04 -12.02
N PHE A 53 9.83 -19.22 -10.99
CA PHE A 53 10.29 -20.53 -10.53
C PHE A 53 9.80 -20.76 -9.09
N GLY A 54 9.09 -21.85 -8.87
CA GLY A 54 8.48 -22.18 -7.58
C GLY A 54 7.02 -21.71 -7.51
N GLY A 55 6.10 -22.67 -7.60
CA GLY A 55 4.65 -22.47 -7.64
C GLY A 55 3.99 -23.73 -8.21
N ARG A 56 2.78 -24.06 -7.76
CA ARG A 56 2.03 -25.24 -8.24
C ARG A 56 1.04 -24.69 -9.26
N ALA A 57 1.01 -25.24 -10.48
CA ALA A 57 0.18 -24.74 -11.58
C ALA A 57 -1.25 -24.38 -11.12
N PRO A 58 -1.81 -23.24 -11.57
CA PRO A 58 -3.08 -22.74 -11.06
C PRO A 58 -4.22 -23.67 -11.46
N THR A 59 -4.99 -24.13 -10.47
CA THR A 59 -6.31 -24.72 -10.71
C THR A 59 -7.32 -23.58 -10.79
N PRO A 60 -8.00 -23.34 -11.92
CA PRO A 60 -9.01 -22.30 -12.01
C PRO A 60 -10.15 -22.62 -11.04
N THR A 61 -10.28 -21.80 -10.00
CA THR A 61 -11.44 -21.84 -9.10
C THR A 61 -12.32 -20.65 -9.45
N PHE A 62 -13.49 -20.92 -10.01
CA PHE A 62 -14.53 -19.92 -10.23
C PHE A 62 -15.37 -19.76 -8.96
N PRO A 63 -15.49 -18.55 -8.38
CA PRO A 63 -16.55 -18.24 -7.43
C PRO A 63 -17.61 -17.35 -8.09
N GLY A 64 -18.84 -17.88 -8.06
CA GLY A 64 -20.15 -17.23 -7.90
C GLY A 64 -20.36 -15.76 -8.26
N SER A 65 -21.44 -15.56 -9.01
CA SER A 65 -22.19 -14.35 -9.37
C SER A 65 -21.99 -13.09 -8.50
N PRO A 66 -21.95 -11.89 -9.11
CA PRO A 66 -21.78 -10.64 -8.38
C PRO A 66 -23.00 -10.32 -7.50
N PRO A 67 -22.82 -9.87 -6.24
CA PRO A 67 -23.88 -9.23 -5.49
C PRO A 67 -24.16 -7.82 -6.04
N SER A 68 -25.45 -7.51 -6.15
CA SER A 68 -26.02 -6.26 -6.65
C SER A 68 -25.44 -5.02 -5.97
N MET A 69 -25.14 -3.99 -6.77
CA MET A 69 -24.76 -2.66 -6.30
C MET A 69 -25.92 -2.05 -5.50
N LEU A 70 -25.68 -1.69 -4.24
CA LEU A 70 -26.61 -0.90 -3.45
C LEU A 70 -26.57 0.57 -3.91
N PRO A 71 -27.71 1.28 -3.99
CA PRO A 71 -27.73 2.68 -4.37
C PRO A 71 -27.07 3.57 -3.32
N ALA A 72 -26.44 4.65 -3.79
CA ALA A 72 -25.86 5.70 -2.97
C ALA A 72 -26.91 6.25 -1.98
N THR A 73 -26.58 6.23 -0.68
CA THR A 73 -27.37 6.87 0.35
C THR A 73 -27.32 8.38 0.20
N ARG A 74 -28.49 8.94 -0.13
CA ARG A 74 -28.77 10.37 -0.16
C ARG A 74 -28.89 10.89 1.28
N ASN A 75 -27.98 11.76 1.69
CA ASN A 75 -28.23 12.80 2.70
C ASN A 75 -27.22 13.96 2.54
N ASP A 76 -27.76 15.18 2.61
CA ASP A 76 -27.10 16.51 2.53
C ASP A 76 -26.42 16.93 1.23
N GLY A 77 -27.22 17.32 0.23
CA GLY A 77 -26.97 18.40 -0.74
C GLY A 77 -25.76 18.34 -1.69
N ILE A 78 -24.73 17.56 -1.40
CA ILE A 78 -23.48 17.40 -2.12
C ILE A 78 -23.28 15.89 -2.28
N VAL A 79 -23.43 15.40 -3.51
CA VAL A 79 -23.20 13.98 -3.81
C VAL A 79 -21.70 13.75 -3.79
N MET A 80 -21.20 13.14 -2.71
CA MET A 80 -19.82 12.69 -2.62
C MET A 80 -19.71 11.36 -3.39
N GLN A 81 -18.90 11.33 -4.43
CA GLN A 81 -18.56 10.10 -5.15
C GLN A 81 -17.37 9.44 -4.46
N GLU A 82 -17.54 8.18 -4.06
CA GLU A 82 -16.47 7.39 -3.49
C GLU A 82 -15.47 7.00 -4.58
N LEU A 83 -14.20 7.37 -4.41
CA LEU A 83 -13.11 7.05 -5.33
C LEU A 83 -12.54 5.66 -5.03
N SER A 84 -13.43 4.69 -4.87
CA SER A 84 -13.14 3.35 -4.39
C SER A 84 -13.00 2.31 -5.51
N GLY A 85 -13.30 2.65 -6.77
CA GLY A 85 -13.20 1.72 -7.90
C GLY A 85 -13.96 0.39 -7.68
N THR A 86 -13.55 -0.65 -8.40
CA THR A 86 -14.06 -2.02 -8.23
C THR A 86 -13.42 -2.71 -7.02
N PRO A 87 -14.14 -3.64 -6.36
CA PRO A 87 -13.59 -4.41 -5.26
C PRO A 87 -12.40 -5.26 -5.71
N VAL A 88 -11.35 -5.31 -4.87
CA VAL A 88 -10.10 -6.04 -5.12
C VAL A 88 -10.31 -7.51 -5.55
N GLN A 89 -11.42 -8.14 -5.18
CA GLN A 89 -11.79 -9.50 -5.58
C GLN A 89 -11.91 -9.64 -7.10
N GLN A 90 -12.52 -8.66 -7.74
CA GLN A 90 -12.69 -8.64 -9.19
C GLN A 90 -11.34 -8.43 -9.89
N LEU A 91 -10.45 -7.62 -9.30
CA LEU A 91 -9.08 -7.44 -9.77
C LEU A 91 -8.24 -8.74 -9.66
N VAL A 92 -8.41 -9.51 -8.58
CA VAL A 92 -7.75 -10.84 -8.43
C VAL A 92 -8.23 -11.82 -9.49
N ALA A 93 -9.54 -11.81 -9.79
CA ALA A 93 -10.12 -12.69 -10.80
C ALA A 93 -9.60 -12.35 -12.21
N ALA A 94 -9.31 -11.08 -12.48
CA ALA A 94 -8.76 -10.63 -13.76
C ALA A 94 -7.28 -11.02 -13.94
N HIS A 95 -6.48 -11.06 -12.86
CA HIS A 95 -5.04 -11.32 -12.91
C HIS A 95 -4.59 -12.35 -11.87
N PRO A 96 -4.95 -13.64 -12.04
CA PRO A 96 -4.61 -14.68 -11.09
C PRO A 96 -3.10 -14.91 -11.04
N SER A 97 -2.55 -15.00 -9.83
CA SER A 97 -1.15 -15.37 -9.63
C SER A 97 -0.92 -16.04 -8.28
N ASP A 98 -0.13 -17.12 -8.30
CA ASP A 98 0.20 -17.92 -7.11
C ASP A 98 0.79 -17.06 -5.99
N LEU A 99 1.66 -16.10 -6.34
CA LEU A 99 2.25 -15.18 -5.39
C LEU A 99 1.18 -14.37 -4.63
N ILE A 100 0.19 -13.85 -5.35
CA ILE A 100 -0.90 -13.06 -4.75
C ILE A 100 -1.81 -13.97 -3.92
N GLY A 101 -2.10 -15.18 -4.39
CA GLY A 101 -2.84 -16.19 -3.60
C GLY A 101 -2.11 -16.57 -2.30
N GLN A 102 -0.79 -16.69 -2.33
CA GLN A 102 0.02 -16.94 -1.13
C GLN A 102 0.00 -15.74 -0.17
N ILE A 103 0.14 -14.51 -0.68
CA ILE A 103 0.06 -13.29 0.14
C ILE A 103 -1.33 -13.16 0.76
N GLN A 104 -2.39 -13.39 -0.02
CA GLN A 104 -3.78 -13.38 0.44
C GLN A 104 -3.99 -14.39 1.57
N THR A 105 -3.54 -15.63 1.38
CA THR A 105 -3.63 -16.70 2.39
C THR A 105 -2.85 -16.34 3.65
N ALA A 106 -1.64 -15.78 3.50
CA ALA A 106 -0.81 -15.33 4.62
C ALA A 106 -1.45 -14.17 5.38
N ALA A 107 -2.12 -13.26 4.68
CA ALA A 107 -2.79 -12.10 5.28
C ALA A 107 -4.03 -12.45 6.11
N GLN A 108 -4.69 -13.57 5.80
CA GLN A 108 -5.88 -14.08 6.51
C GLN A 108 -5.54 -14.94 7.74
N ARG A 109 -4.27 -15.30 7.96
CA ARG A 109 -3.88 -16.11 9.12
C ARG A 109 -3.91 -15.29 10.41
N HIS A 110 -4.64 -15.79 11.40
CA HIS A 110 -4.69 -15.21 12.73
C HIS A 110 -3.38 -15.43 13.50
N LEU A 111 -3.02 -14.43 14.31
CA LEU A 111 -1.88 -14.48 15.20
C LEU A 111 -2.33 -15.18 16.50
N LEU A 112 -1.95 -16.45 16.69
CA LEU A 112 -2.40 -17.26 17.82
C LEU A 112 -1.47 -17.13 19.03
N TRP A 113 -0.19 -16.81 18.80
CA TRP A 113 0.78 -16.64 19.88
C TRP A 113 0.40 -15.61 20.97
N PRO A 114 -0.22 -14.43 20.69
CA PRO A 114 -0.57 -13.50 21.77
C PRO A 114 -1.66 -14.08 22.68
N TRP A 115 -2.62 -14.82 22.12
CA TRP A 115 -3.68 -15.49 22.88
C TRP A 115 -3.11 -16.64 23.73
N ALA A 116 -2.20 -17.42 23.17
CA ALA A 116 -1.50 -18.46 23.92
C ALA A 116 -0.64 -17.86 25.05
N ALA A 117 0.06 -16.75 24.80
CA ALA A 117 0.84 -16.05 25.81
C ALA A 117 -0.05 -15.53 26.95
N ALA A 118 -1.20 -14.92 26.62
CA ALA A 118 -2.17 -14.46 27.61
C ALA A 118 -2.76 -15.62 28.43
N ALA A 119 -3.10 -16.74 27.79
CA ALA A 119 -3.60 -17.92 28.48
C ALA A 119 -2.56 -18.52 29.44
N VAL A 120 -1.30 -18.64 29.02
CA VAL A 120 -0.20 -19.13 29.87
C VAL A 120 0.04 -18.17 31.05
N ALA A 121 0.03 -16.87 30.82
CA ALA A 121 0.18 -15.86 31.88
C ALA A 121 -0.98 -15.92 32.90
N LEU A 122 -2.22 -16.07 32.43
CA LEU A 122 -3.40 -16.19 33.28
C LEU A 122 -3.36 -17.48 34.12
N LEU A 123 -3.03 -18.62 33.51
CA LEU A 123 -2.91 -19.90 34.20
C LEU A 123 -1.80 -19.87 35.27
N ALA A 124 -0.67 -19.22 34.98
CA ALA A 124 0.41 -19.04 35.95
C ALA A 124 -0.02 -18.16 37.14
N LEU A 125 -0.88 -17.15 36.91
CA LEU A 125 -1.39 -16.29 37.97
C LEU A 125 -2.40 -17.02 38.88
N ILE A 126 -3.29 -17.83 38.30
CA ILE A 126 -4.34 -18.55 39.05
C ILE A 126 -3.77 -19.68 39.91
N SER A 127 -2.68 -20.32 39.47
CA SER A 127 -2.11 -21.51 40.11
C SER A 127 -1.00 -21.22 41.13
N ALA A 128 -0.97 -20.02 41.72
CA ALA A 128 0.01 -19.66 42.74
C ALA A 128 -0.08 -20.60 43.98
N PRO A 129 1.05 -21.07 44.54
CA PRO A 129 2.44 -20.72 44.21
C PRO A 129 3.07 -21.56 43.08
N PHE A 130 2.42 -22.65 42.63
CA PHE A 130 2.98 -23.57 41.63
C PHE A 130 3.02 -23.02 40.20
N GLY A 131 2.35 -21.91 39.93
CA GLY A 131 2.25 -21.31 38.59
C GLY A 131 3.59 -20.93 37.96
N LEU A 132 4.65 -20.71 38.75
CA LEU A 132 6.02 -20.52 38.23
C LEU A 132 6.54 -21.75 37.48
N LEU A 133 6.13 -22.97 37.88
CA LEU A 133 6.50 -24.20 37.17
C LEU A 133 5.85 -24.30 35.78
N LEU A 134 4.67 -23.70 35.58
CA LEU A 134 3.99 -23.67 34.28
C LEU A 134 4.67 -22.76 33.27
N LEU A 135 5.40 -21.73 33.72
CA LEU A 135 6.14 -20.83 32.84
C LEU A 135 7.34 -21.52 32.17
N VAL A 136 7.93 -22.53 32.81
CA VAL A 136 9.10 -23.26 32.30
C VAL A 136 8.82 -23.94 30.94
N PRO A 137 7.74 -24.74 30.76
CA PRO A 137 7.35 -25.23 29.44
C PRO A 137 6.52 -24.20 28.64
N GLY A 138 5.80 -23.30 29.30
CA GLY A 138 4.93 -22.32 28.66
C GLY A 138 5.69 -21.31 27.79
N LEU A 139 6.81 -20.77 28.28
CA LEU A 139 7.61 -19.78 27.55
C LEU A 139 8.22 -20.34 26.24
N PRO A 140 8.88 -21.53 26.23
CA PRO A 140 9.32 -22.18 24.99
C PRO A 140 8.17 -22.49 24.04
N ALA A 141 7.02 -22.94 24.54
CA ALA A 141 5.85 -23.23 23.71
C ALA A 141 5.29 -21.98 23.02
N VAL A 142 5.17 -20.86 23.76
CA VAL A 142 4.76 -19.55 23.21
C VAL A 142 5.78 -19.04 22.20
N TRP A 143 7.07 -19.17 22.50
CA TRP A 143 8.14 -18.79 21.56
C TRP A 143 8.08 -19.61 20.27
N TRP A 144 7.91 -20.93 20.37
CA TRP A 144 7.73 -21.81 19.22
C TRP A 144 6.50 -21.43 18.39
N LEU A 145 5.36 -21.16 19.05
CA LEU A 145 4.14 -20.74 18.39
C LEU A 145 4.31 -19.39 17.68
N ARG A 146 5.01 -18.43 18.31
CA ARG A 146 5.38 -17.15 17.68
C ARG A 146 6.22 -17.37 16.43
N GLN A 147 7.23 -18.22 16.47
CA GLN A 147 8.07 -18.52 15.30
C GLN A 147 7.27 -19.18 14.17
N ARG A 148 6.38 -20.13 14.53
CA ARG A 148 5.48 -20.80 13.59
C ARG A 148 4.51 -19.81 12.93
N ASP A 149 3.93 -18.89 13.69
CA ASP A 149 3.02 -17.87 13.17
C ASP A 149 3.72 -16.89 12.23
N LEU A 150 4.93 -16.43 12.61
CA LEU A 150 5.74 -15.55 11.76
C LEU A 150 6.14 -16.25 10.45
N ALA A 151 6.57 -17.51 10.52
CA ALA A 151 6.90 -18.29 9.32
C ALA A 151 5.67 -18.49 8.41
N ARG A 152 4.49 -18.71 9.00
CA ARG A 152 3.24 -18.91 8.27
C ARG A 152 2.68 -17.63 7.64
N ARG A 153 3.02 -16.45 8.15
CA ARG A 153 2.60 -15.15 7.59
C ARG A 153 3.62 -14.53 6.63
N SER A 154 4.78 -15.16 6.47
CA SER A 154 5.84 -14.65 5.62
C SER A 154 5.87 -15.37 4.28
N VAL A 155 5.71 -14.62 3.19
CA VAL A 155 5.89 -15.07 1.80
C VAL A 155 7.23 -14.50 1.33
N VAL A 156 8.20 -15.38 1.12
CA VAL A 156 9.55 -14.99 0.69
C VAL A 156 9.62 -15.00 -0.83
N VAL A 157 10.06 -13.89 -1.41
CA VAL A 157 10.29 -13.75 -2.85
C VAL A 157 11.67 -13.19 -3.10
N PHE A 158 12.41 -13.84 -3.99
CA PHE A 158 13.67 -13.33 -4.50
C PHE A 158 13.49 -12.81 -5.90
N TYR A 159 13.81 -11.54 -6.10
CA TYR A 159 13.87 -10.91 -7.41
C TYR A 159 15.30 -10.92 -7.92
N GLN A 160 15.46 -11.36 -9.16
CA GLN A 160 16.62 -11.05 -9.98
C GLN A 160 16.12 -10.24 -11.19
N VAL A 161 16.40 -8.94 -11.15
CA VAL A 161 16.06 -8.01 -12.23
C VAL A 161 17.35 -7.68 -12.98
N ASP A 162 17.39 -8.01 -14.27
CA ASP A 162 18.52 -7.84 -15.18
C ASP A 162 18.17 -6.78 -16.27
N ASP A 163 19.17 -6.26 -16.97
CA ASP A 163 19.06 -5.41 -18.18
C ASP A 163 18.22 -4.12 -18.04
N VAL A 164 17.37 -3.83 -19.04
CA VAL A 164 16.53 -2.63 -19.14
C VAL A 164 15.53 -2.51 -17.98
N PRO A 165 14.81 -3.57 -17.56
CA PRO A 165 13.95 -3.51 -16.38
C PRO A 165 14.70 -3.09 -15.10
N ALA A 166 15.96 -3.48 -14.95
CA ALA A 166 16.76 -3.12 -13.78
C ALA A 166 17.02 -1.62 -13.73
N VAL A 167 17.33 -0.99 -14.87
CA VAL A 167 17.56 0.46 -14.97
C VAL A 167 16.26 1.24 -14.70
N ASN A 168 15.12 0.78 -15.24
CA ASN A 168 13.83 1.42 -15.01
C ASN A 168 13.42 1.33 -13.53
N TYR A 169 13.60 0.16 -12.92
CA TYR A 169 13.29 -0.05 -11.52
C TYR A 169 14.26 0.68 -10.59
N GLU A 170 15.56 0.74 -10.92
CA GLU A 170 16.54 1.54 -10.19
C GLU A 170 16.20 3.02 -10.26
N ARG A 171 15.77 3.54 -11.41
CA ARG A 171 15.30 4.92 -11.51
C ARG A 171 14.07 5.16 -10.66
N PHE A 172 13.12 4.24 -10.65
CA PHE A 172 11.92 4.39 -9.83
C PHE A 172 12.22 4.37 -8.33
N THR A 173 13.10 3.47 -7.90
CA THR A 173 13.56 3.35 -6.51
C THR A 173 14.63 4.36 -6.11
N THR A 174 15.36 4.99 -7.04
CA THR A 174 16.33 6.07 -6.76
C THR A 174 15.64 7.43 -6.80
N SER A 175 14.62 7.57 -7.67
CA SER A 175 13.70 8.69 -7.64
C SER A 175 12.97 8.78 -6.30
N SER A 176 12.99 7.73 -5.46
CA SER A 176 12.55 7.70 -4.06
C SER A 176 13.11 8.79 -3.15
N SER A 177 14.02 9.63 -3.65
CA SER A 177 14.09 11.02 -3.21
C SER A 177 12.69 11.66 -3.05
N PHE A 178 11.66 11.23 -3.79
CA PHE A 178 10.27 11.62 -3.58
C PHE A 178 9.75 11.35 -2.17
N VAL A 179 10.17 10.26 -1.51
CA VAL A 179 9.82 9.95 -0.12
C VAL A 179 10.36 11.04 0.81
N SER A 180 11.61 11.45 0.61
CA SER A 180 12.24 12.52 1.39
C SER A 180 11.84 13.94 0.97
N ARG A 181 11.32 14.11 -0.26
CA ARG A 181 11.03 15.41 -0.86
C ARG A 181 9.64 15.92 -0.53
N VAL A 182 8.74 15.05 -0.09
CA VAL A 182 7.34 15.37 0.19
C VAL A 182 7.07 15.35 1.69
N GLN A 183 6.58 16.45 2.25
CA GLN A 183 6.27 16.54 3.67
C GLN A 183 4.93 15.89 4.00
N ARG A 184 3.95 16.03 3.09
CA ARG A 184 2.61 15.45 3.26
C ARG A 184 2.09 14.79 2.00
N VAL A 185 1.48 13.63 2.21
CA VAL A 185 0.75 12.86 1.21
C VAL A 185 -0.61 12.52 1.78
N TRP A 186 -1.61 12.52 0.90
CA TRP A 186 -2.98 12.20 1.26
C TRP A 186 -3.56 11.20 0.26
N HIS A 187 -4.38 10.29 0.78
CA HIS A 187 -5.24 9.45 -0.03
C HIS A 187 -6.61 10.10 -0.14
N VAL A 188 -7.11 10.32 -1.36
CA VAL A 188 -8.41 10.95 -1.60
C VAL A 188 -9.47 9.84 -1.68
N GLU A 189 -10.33 9.79 -0.67
CA GLU A 189 -11.33 8.73 -0.50
C GLU A 189 -12.63 9.05 -1.24
N ALA A 190 -13.02 10.33 -1.28
CA ALA A 190 -14.21 10.77 -1.98
C ALA A 190 -14.07 12.21 -2.46
N GLU A 191 -14.74 12.52 -3.56
CA GLU A 191 -14.81 13.85 -4.16
C GLU A 191 -16.27 14.21 -4.46
N GLY A 192 -16.68 15.44 -4.14
CA GLY A 192 -18.02 15.93 -4.42
C GLY A 192 -17.99 17.32 -5.06
N ALA A 193 -18.54 17.44 -6.27
CA ALA A 193 -18.59 18.71 -6.99
C ALA A 193 -19.55 19.71 -6.30
N LEU A 194 -19.10 20.95 -6.14
CA LEU A 194 -19.88 22.04 -5.54
C LEU A 194 -20.60 22.84 -6.63
N ASN A 195 -21.78 22.35 -7.01
CA ASN A 195 -22.52 22.88 -8.14
C ASN A 195 -23.25 24.20 -7.83
N THR A 196 -23.71 24.39 -6.59
CA THR A 196 -24.51 25.59 -6.25
C THR A 196 -23.65 26.79 -5.81
N PRO A 197 -24.07 28.03 -6.11
CA PRO A 197 -23.37 29.24 -5.65
C PRO A 197 -23.28 29.34 -4.13
N TYR A 198 -24.31 28.88 -3.41
CA TYR A 198 -24.31 28.85 -1.95
C TYR A 198 -23.25 27.88 -1.41
N GLN A 199 -23.16 26.66 -1.98
CA GLN A 199 -22.13 25.68 -1.61
C GLN A 199 -20.72 26.20 -1.83
N ARG A 200 -20.45 26.84 -2.98
CA ARG A 200 -19.14 27.46 -3.22
C ARG A 200 -18.84 28.57 -2.22
N LYS A 201 -19.82 29.42 -1.94
CA LYS A 201 -19.71 30.52 -0.98
C LYS A 201 -19.31 30.06 0.43
N VAL A 202 -19.90 28.98 0.93
CA VAL A 202 -19.62 28.46 2.29
C VAL A 202 -18.37 27.57 2.35
N ASN A 203 -17.81 27.19 1.20
CA ASN A 203 -16.60 26.38 1.07
C ASN A 203 -15.47 27.18 0.38
N ALA A 204 -15.28 28.45 0.76
CA ALA A 204 -14.17 29.30 0.30
C ALA A 204 -14.01 29.48 -1.23
N GLY A 205 -15.08 29.27 -1.99
CA GLY A 205 -15.07 29.32 -3.46
C GLY A 205 -14.58 28.03 -4.14
N ALA A 206 -14.41 26.93 -3.39
CA ALA A 206 -13.92 25.66 -3.93
C ALA A 206 -14.83 25.11 -5.04
N ALA A 207 -14.24 24.45 -6.04
CA ALA A 207 -14.97 23.77 -7.11
C ALA A 207 -15.50 22.40 -6.66
N ALA A 208 -14.78 21.72 -5.75
CA ALA A 208 -15.13 20.42 -5.23
C ALA A 208 -14.72 20.31 -3.75
N LEU A 209 -15.40 19.44 -3.02
CA LEU A 209 -15.07 19.05 -1.66
C LEU A 209 -14.37 17.69 -1.71
N ASN A 210 -13.18 17.59 -1.14
CA ASN A 210 -12.39 16.36 -1.10
C ASN A 210 -12.35 15.81 0.31
N ARG A 211 -12.76 14.55 0.47
CA ARG A 211 -12.48 13.77 1.68
C ARG A 211 -11.15 13.06 1.48
N ARG A 212 -10.17 13.42 2.30
CA ARG A 212 -8.82 12.88 2.23
C ARG A 212 -8.34 12.39 3.59
N SER A 213 -7.49 11.37 3.59
CA SER A 213 -6.84 10.84 4.79
C SER A 213 -5.32 10.92 4.67
N PRO A 214 -4.59 11.08 5.79
CA PRO A 214 -3.13 11.03 5.76
C PRO A 214 -2.65 9.71 5.14
N ALA A 215 -1.66 9.83 4.26
CA ALA A 215 -1.00 8.70 3.61
C ALA A 215 0.52 8.81 3.80
N SER A 216 1.22 7.70 3.66
CA SER A 216 2.69 7.67 3.63
C SER A 216 3.19 7.07 2.33
N VAL A 217 4.44 7.41 2.01
CA VAL A 217 5.18 6.83 0.91
C VAL A 217 6.42 6.20 1.51
N ASP A 218 6.67 4.94 1.19
CA ASP A 218 7.79 4.20 1.77
C ASP A 218 8.46 3.34 0.68
N LEU A 219 9.55 2.66 1.05
CA LEU A 219 10.25 1.70 0.21
C LEU A 219 10.09 0.26 0.72
N VAL A 220 8.96 0.00 1.39
CA VAL A 220 8.67 -1.26 2.08
C VAL A 220 7.51 -1.98 1.41
N GLY A 221 7.70 -3.26 1.10
CA GLY A 221 6.67 -4.11 0.52
C GLY A 221 5.51 -4.40 1.50
N PRO A 222 4.49 -5.17 1.06
CA PRO A 222 3.45 -5.66 1.94
C PRO A 222 4.03 -6.34 3.19
N PRO A 223 3.38 -6.26 4.36
CA PRO A 223 3.97 -6.76 5.62
C PRO A 223 4.21 -8.27 5.62
N MET A 224 3.50 -9.01 4.76
CA MET A 224 3.65 -10.45 4.58
C MET A 224 4.74 -10.80 3.55
N LEU A 225 5.18 -9.84 2.74
CA LEU A 225 6.16 -10.04 1.68
C LEU A 225 7.57 -9.78 2.20
N VAL A 226 8.42 -10.80 2.16
CA VAL A 226 9.84 -10.68 2.48
C VAL A 226 10.62 -10.75 1.16
N THR A 227 11.26 -9.64 0.79
CA THR A 227 12.00 -9.51 -0.47
C THR A 227 13.39 -8.90 -0.28
N ASN A 228 14.25 -9.12 -1.27
CA ASN A 228 15.63 -8.63 -1.38
C ASN A 228 15.75 -7.24 -2.01
N ILE A 229 14.66 -6.72 -2.58
CA ILE A 229 14.60 -5.41 -3.23
C ILE A 229 13.82 -4.39 -2.40
N ALA A 230 14.14 -3.10 -2.56
CA ALA A 230 13.31 -2.01 -2.08
C ALA A 230 12.03 -1.94 -2.93
N VAL A 231 10.87 -1.82 -2.28
CA VAL A 231 9.57 -1.82 -2.95
C VAL A 231 8.89 -0.49 -2.70
N PRO A 232 8.85 0.44 -3.68
CA PRO A 232 8.10 1.66 -3.54
C PRO A 232 6.65 1.36 -3.18
N SER A 233 6.12 2.05 -2.18
CA SER A 233 4.80 1.82 -1.65
C SER A 233 4.07 3.13 -1.36
N LEU A 234 2.77 3.14 -1.66
CA LEU A 234 1.83 4.20 -1.26
C LEU A 234 0.86 3.62 -0.25
N HIS A 235 0.94 4.07 0.99
CA HIS A 235 0.11 3.61 2.09
C HIS A 235 -0.99 4.62 2.39
N GLY A 236 -2.24 4.26 2.10
CA GLY A 236 -3.41 4.91 2.67
C GLY A 236 -3.86 4.21 3.96
N ARG A 237 -5.01 4.64 4.49
CA ARG A 237 -5.63 4.09 5.71
C ARG A 237 -6.01 2.62 5.58
N ASP A 238 -6.75 2.30 4.53
CA ASP A 238 -7.34 0.99 4.26
C ASP A 238 -6.81 0.37 2.96
N ARG A 239 -6.33 1.22 2.04
CA ARG A 239 -5.82 0.83 0.74
C ARG A 239 -4.35 1.18 0.57
N SER A 240 -3.62 0.35 -0.16
CA SER A 240 -2.21 0.61 -0.45
C SER A 240 -1.80 0.08 -1.81
N LEU A 241 -0.85 0.74 -2.45
CA LEU A 241 -0.18 0.24 -3.65
C LEU A 241 1.25 -0.15 -3.32
N TYR A 242 1.71 -1.25 -3.88
CA TYR A 242 3.10 -1.69 -3.81
C TYR A 242 3.59 -2.00 -5.21
N PHE A 243 4.73 -1.43 -5.58
CA PHE A 243 5.22 -1.49 -6.94
C PHE A 243 6.42 -2.44 -7.04
N LEU A 244 6.17 -3.66 -7.52
CA LEU A 244 7.20 -4.67 -7.78
C LEU A 244 7.77 -4.48 -9.19
N PRO A 245 8.91 -5.09 -9.55
CA PRO A 245 9.48 -4.95 -10.88
C PRO A 245 8.60 -5.46 -12.03
N ASP A 246 7.71 -6.41 -11.77
CA ASP A 246 6.86 -7.09 -12.75
C ASP A 246 5.38 -6.69 -12.69
N ARG A 247 4.91 -6.16 -11.54
CA ARG A 247 3.49 -5.87 -11.29
C ARG A 247 3.27 -4.83 -10.20
N VAL A 248 2.05 -4.32 -10.14
CA VAL A 248 1.55 -3.48 -9.04
C VAL A 248 0.63 -4.33 -8.14
N ILE A 249 0.92 -4.38 -6.84
CA ILE A 249 0.03 -5.00 -5.86
C ILE A 249 -0.89 -3.93 -5.27
N VAL A 250 -2.19 -4.17 -5.37
CA VAL A 250 -3.25 -3.38 -4.73
C VAL A 250 -3.70 -4.10 -3.46
N ARG A 251 -3.67 -3.42 -2.33
CA ARG A 251 -4.19 -3.92 -1.04
C ARG A 251 -5.44 -3.15 -0.65
N HIS A 252 -6.44 -3.85 -0.13
CA HIS A 252 -7.59 -3.28 0.59
C HIS A 252 -7.86 -4.12 1.84
N GLY A 253 -7.53 -3.61 3.02
CA GLY A 253 -7.61 -4.35 4.28
C GLY A 253 -6.70 -5.60 4.27
N HIS A 254 -7.31 -6.78 4.32
CA HIS A 254 -6.64 -8.09 4.22
C HIS A 254 -6.68 -8.69 2.80
N ARG A 255 -7.17 -7.95 1.81
CA ARG A 255 -7.34 -8.40 0.43
C ARG A 255 -6.23 -7.83 -0.45
N TYR A 256 -5.67 -8.65 -1.34
CA TYR A 256 -4.58 -8.29 -2.25
C TYR A 256 -4.93 -8.70 -3.68
N ALA A 257 -4.63 -7.84 -4.65
CA ALA A 257 -4.63 -8.13 -6.08
C ALA A 257 -3.29 -7.74 -6.69
N GLY A 258 -2.86 -8.44 -7.74
CA GLY A 258 -1.70 -8.05 -8.55
C GLY A 258 -2.18 -7.63 -9.93
N LEU A 259 -1.69 -6.51 -10.45
CA LEU A 259 -2.01 -6.00 -11.78
C LEU A 259 -0.70 -5.87 -12.58
N PRO A 260 -0.64 -6.34 -13.84
CA PRO A 260 0.50 -6.06 -14.69
C PRO A 260 0.58 -4.55 -14.99
N TYR A 261 1.78 -4.00 -15.16
CA TYR A 261 1.95 -2.57 -15.45
C TYR A 261 1.19 -2.13 -16.71
N ALA A 262 1.10 -3.00 -17.73
CA ALA A 262 0.31 -2.75 -18.93
C ALA A 262 -1.15 -2.36 -18.63
N ALA A 263 -1.76 -2.96 -17.59
CA ALA A 263 -3.13 -2.68 -17.18
C ALA A 263 -3.27 -1.46 -16.25
N VAL A 264 -2.17 -0.81 -15.85
CA VAL A 264 -2.18 0.30 -14.87
C VAL A 264 -1.85 1.63 -15.56
N ASN A 265 -2.83 2.52 -15.66
CA ASN A 265 -2.64 3.89 -16.11
C ASN A 265 -2.37 4.79 -14.91
N ALA A 266 -1.37 5.65 -15.01
CA ALA A 266 -1.10 6.69 -14.03
C ALA A 266 -1.11 8.06 -14.70
N HIS A 267 -1.86 9.00 -14.14
CA HIS A 267 -1.93 10.38 -14.61
C HIS A 267 -1.63 11.33 -13.46
N ALA A 268 -0.72 12.28 -13.68
CA ALA A 268 -0.39 13.32 -12.73
C ALA A 268 -0.89 14.67 -13.23
N GLN A 269 -1.50 15.45 -12.35
CA GLN A 269 -1.94 16.81 -12.63
C GLN A 269 -1.68 17.72 -11.44
N ALA A 270 -1.26 18.96 -11.71
CA ALA A 270 -1.20 19.99 -10.67
C ALA A 270 -2.62 20.56 -10.45
N GLN A 271 -3.00 20.75 -9.19
CA GLN A 271 -4.29 21.32 -8.83
C GLN A 271 -4.15 22.38 -7.74
N ARG A 272 -5.05 23.37 -7.79
CA ARG A 272 -5.18 24.37 -6.74
C ARG A 272 -6.08 23.81 -5.65
N PHE A 273 -5.57 23.78 -4.42
CA PHE A 273 -6.30 23.28 -3.26
C PHE A 273 -6.37 24.36 -2.18
N ILE A 274 -7.57 24.62 -1.67
CA ILE A 274 -7.77 25.59 -0.58
C ILE A 274 -7.53 24.87 0.74
N GLU A 275 -6.44 25.21 1.42
CA GLU A 275 -6.06 24.57 2.67
C GLU A 275 -6.74 25.26 3.86
N SER A 276 -7.51 24.49 4.62
CA SER A 276 -8.20 25.00 5.83
C SER A 276 -7.32 24.90 7.07
N ASP A 277 -6.39 23.93 7.07
CA ASP A 277 -5.48 23.67 8.18
C ASP A 277 -4.12 24.33 7.93
N THR A 278 -3.13 24.01 8.76
CA THR A 278 -1.76 24.48 8.56
C THR A 278 -1.17 23.84 7.29
N PRO A 279 -0.85 24.61 6.24
CA PRO A 279 -0.29 24.05 5.01
C PRO A 279 1.10 23.45 5.26
N PRO A 280 1.52 22.47 4.45
CA PRO A 280 2.88 21.94 4.51
C PRO A 280 3.86 22.99 3.97
N THR A 281 5.08 23.01 4.52
CA THR A 281 6.10 24.04 4.24
C THR A 281 6.78 23.88 2.89
N ASP A 282 6.67 22.70 2.28
CA ASP A 282 7.25 22.35 0.97
C ASP A 282 6.29 22.61 -0.20
N ALA A 283 5.03 22.93 0.07
CA ALA A 283 4.05 23.24 -0.97
C ALA A 283 4.11 24.72 -1.38
N GLU A 284 3.91 24.97 -2.66
CA GLU A 284 3.86 26.32 -3.23
C GLU A 284 2.50 26.97 -2.96
N CYS A 285 2.50 28.15 -2.33
CA CYS A 285 1.29 28.96 -2.16
C CYS A 285 1.10 29.85 -3.40
N VAL A 286 0.04 29.58 -4.17
CA VAL A 286 -0.26 30.28 -5.44
C VAL A 286 -1.30 31.38 -5.30
N GLY A 287 -1.84 31.58 -4.10
CA GLY A 287 -2.79 32.65 -3.81
C GLY A 287 -3.45 32.49 -2.44
N THR A 288 -4.41 33.37 -2.16
CA THR A 288 -5.24 33.29 -0.96
C THR A 288 -6.71 33.48 -1.34
N THR A 289 -7.61 32.86 -0.58
CA THR A 289 -9.05 33.05 -0.70
C THR A 289 -9.62 33.34 0.69
N TRP A 290 -10.86 33.82 0.75
CA TRP A 290 -11.57 34.00 2.02
C TRP A 290 -12.36 32.74 2.36
N GLN A 291 -12.41 32.36 3.64
CA GLN A 291 -13.21 31.20 4.10
C GLN A 291 -14.67 31.32 3.65
N TYR A 292 -15.21 32.53 3.70
CA TYR A 292 -16.54 32.86 3.17
C TYR A 292 -16.41 33.94 2.08
N THR A 293 -16.71 33.57 0.83
CA THR A 293 -16.58 34.47 -0.31
C THR A 293 -17.92 35.10 -0.70
N ASN A 294 -17.90 36.37 -1.13
CA ASN A 294 -19.04 36.98 -1.80
C ASN A 294 -19.15 36.50 -3.27
N LYS A 295 -20.15 36.98 -4.02
CA LYS A 295 -20.31 36.61 -5.45
C LYS A 295 -19.12 36.99 -6.34
N SER A 296 -18.32 37.95 -5.89
CA SER A 296 -17.15 38.51 -6.59
C SER A 296 -15.83 37.85 -6.16
N GLY A 297 -15.85 36.87 -5.25
CA GLY A 297 -14.66 36.21 -4.69
C GLY A 297 -13.97 36.96 -3.54
N GLY A 298 -14.47 38.15 -3.17
CA GLY A 298 -13.96 38.93 -2.03
C GLY A 298 -14.54 38.49 -0.68
N PRO A 299 -14.13 39.12 0.43
CA PRO A 299 -14.60 38.75 1.77
C PRO A 299 -16.09 39.02 1.92
N ASP A 300 -16.86 38.02 2.36
CA ASP A 300 -18.21 38.26 2.85
C ASP A 300 -18.14 38.85 4.27
N ARG A 301 -18.51 40.14 4.37
CA ARG A 301 -18.47 40.93 5.61
C ARG A 301 -19.59 40.59 6.60
N ARG A 302 -20.56 39.73 6.21
CA ARG A 302 -21.61 39.26 7.13
C ARG A 302 -21.09 38.26 8.17
N PHE A 303 -19.94 37.64 7.90
CA PHE A 303 -19.31 36.69 8.82
C PHE A 303 -18.25 37.40 9.66
N LYS A 304 -18.43 37.41 10.99
CA LYS A 304 -17.56 38.12 11.94
C LYS A 304 -16.12 37.58 11.98
N ASN A 305 -15.94 36.27 11.75
CA ASN A 305 -14.64 35.58 11.79
C ASN A 305 -14.27 34.97 10.42
N ASN A 306 -14.23 35.81 9.38
CA ASN A 306 -13.87 35.38 8.03
C ASN A 306 -12.35 35.49 7.82
N ARG A 307 -11.61 34.40 8.06
CA ARG A 307 -10.15 34.36 7.85
C ARG A 307 -9.80 34.09 6.38
N GLN A 308 -8.58 34.46 6.00
CA GLN A 308 -8.01 34.04 4.72
C GLN A 308 -7.48 32.61 4.81
N LEU A 309 -7.69 31.84 3.75
CA LEU A 309 -7.19 30.49 3.56
C LEU A 309 -6.18 30.50 2.40
N PRO A 310 -5.00 29.88 2.56
CA PRO A 310 -4.03 29.77 1.49
C PRO A 310 -4.53 28.80 0.40
N VAL A 311 -4.24 29.16 -0.85
CA VAL A 311 -4.47 28.30 -2.02
C VAL A 311 -3.11 27.69 -2.38
N MET A 312 -2.96 26.41 -2.06
CA MET A 312 -1.73 25.65 -2.29
C MET A 312 -1.79 24.93 -3.64
N LEU A 313 -0.63 24.78 -4.28
CA LEU A 313 -0.48 23.97 -5.48
C LEU A 313 -0.05 22.55 -5.09
N TYR A 314 -0.98 21.60 -5.22
CA TYR A 314 -0.73 20.19 -4.93
C TYR A 314 -0.64 19.36 -6.21
N GLY A 315 0.11 18.26 -6.15
CA GLY A 315 0.15 17.25 -7.20
C GLY A 315 -0.89 16.17 -6.96
N ARG A 316 -1.81 15.95 -7.88
CA ARG A 316 -2.73 14.81 -7.86
C ARG A 316 -2.21 13.71 -8.76
N LEU A 317 -2.08 12.51 -8.21
CA LEU A 317 -1.84 11.28 -8.94
C LEU A 317 -3.12 10.46 -8.97
N THR A 318 -3.59 10.15 -10.16
CA THR A 318 -4.73 9.27 -10.41
C THR A 318 -4.23 7.98 -11.04
N VAL A 319 -4.42 6.85 -10.34
CA VAL A 319 -4.07 5.52 -10.82
C VAL A 319 -5.34 4.77 -11.18
N THR A 320 -5.44 4.32 -12.42
CA THR A 320 -6.62 3.61 -12.94
C THR A 320 -6.25 2.32 -13.67
N SER A 321 -7.22 1.43 -13.80
CA SER A 321 -7.12 0.22 -14.62
C SER A 321 -8.43 -0.05 -15.35
N PRO A 322 -8.41 -0.64 -16.56
CA PRO A 322 -9.61 -1.12 -17.24
C PRO A 322 -10.45 -2.08 -16.39
N ASP A 323 -9.80 -2.82 -15.48
CA ASP A 323 -10.43 -3.77 -14.57
C ASP A 323 -11.16 -3.09 -13.38
N GLY A 324 -11.17 -1.74 -13.38
CA GLY A 324 -11.93 -0.91 -12.46
C GLY A 324 -11.15 -0.40 -11.25
N LEU A 325 -9.82 -0.57 -11.21
CA LEU A 325 -9.00 0.15 -10.23
C LEU A 325 -9.19 1.66 -10.44
N LEU A 326 -9.50 2.37 -9.36
CA LEU A 326 -9.44 3.83 -9.29
C LEU A 326 -8.92 4.17 -7.91
N MET A 327 -7.78 4.85 -7.86
CA MET A 327 -7.19 5.35 -6.63
C MET A 327 -6.53 6.69 -6.88
N VAL A 328 -6.71 7.63 -5.95
CA VAL A 328 -6.25 9.01 -6.10
C VAL A 328 -5.43 9.42 -4.87
N TRP A 329 -4.26 9.98 -5.12
CA TRP A 329 -3.39 10.55 -4.09
C TRP A 329 -3.06 11.99 -4.38
N ASP A 330 -3.07 12.80 -3.35
CA ASP A 330 -2.60 14.18 -3.40
C ASP A 330 -1.26 14.29 -2.67
N PHE A 331 -0.32 14.99 -3.29
CA PHE A 331 1.02 15.25 -2.79
C PHE A 331 1.17 16.76 -2.60
N SER A 332 1.80 17.17 -1.50
CA SER A 332 2.17 18.57 -1.25
C SER A 332 2.99 19.18 -2.38
N ARG A 333 3.74 18.34 -3.11
CA ARG A 333 4.60 18.72 -4.23
C ARG A 333 4.13 18.15 -5.57
N PRO A 334 3.85 19.00 -6.58
CA PRO A 334 3.42 18.55 -7.91
C PRO A 334 4.45 17.70 -8.66
N ASP A 335 5.74 18.01 -8.51
CA ASP A 335 6.84 17.30 -9.18
C ASP A 335 6.94 15.84 -8.72
N VAL A 336 6.58 15.55 -7.48
CA VAL A 336 6.56 14.18 -6.94
C VAL A 336 5.48 13.33 -7.61
N ALA A 337 4.27 13.87 -7.77
CA ALA A 337 3.19 13.19 -8.47
C ALA A 337 3.55 12.90 -9.93
N ALA A 338 4.14 13.89 -10.62
CA ALA A 338 4.60 13.76 -12.01
C ALA A 338 5.69 12.70 -12.18
N ALA A 339 6.71 12.72 -11.31
CA ALA A 339 7.78 11.74 -11.33
C ALA A 339 7.27 10.30 -11.10
N LEU A 340 6.29 10.13 -10.20
CA LEU A 340 5.70 8.81 -9.95
C LEU A 340 4.88 8.31 -11.14
N ALA A 341 4.07 9.17 -11.76
CA ALA A 341 3.30 8.81 -12.95
C ALA A 341 4.21 8.42 -14.13
N GLU A 342 5.27 9.19 -14.36
CA GLU A 342 6.26 8.88 -15.40
C GLU A 342 6.96 7.54 -15.12
N ALA A 343 7.36 7.30 -13.87
CA ALA A 343 8.02 6.06 -13.50
C ALA A 343 7.11 4.83 -13.66
N ILE A 344 5.83 4.94 -13.28
CA ILE A 344 4.83 3.89 -13.54
C ILE A 344 4.67 3.67 -15.05
N GLY A 345 4.65 4.75 -15.84
CA GLY A 345 4.55 4.69 -17.29
C GLY A 345 5.74 3.98 -17.96
N ARG A 346 6.96 4.12 -17.44
CA ARG A 346 8.16 3.45 -17.96
C ARG A 346 8.28 1.97 -17.60
N MET A 347 7.48 1.49 -16.65
CA MET A 347 7.43 0.08 -16.24
C MET A 347 6.45 -0.74 -17.09
N ARG A 348 5.68 -0.08 -17.97
CA ARG A 348 4.88 -0.70 -19.02
C ARG A 348 5.76 -1.17 -20.17
#